data_AF-A0A1U8DYM0-F1
#
_entry.id   AF-A0A1U8DYM0-F1
#
_cell.length_a   1.000
_cell.length_b   1.000
_cell.length_c   1.000
_cell.angle_alpha   90.00
_cell.angle_beta   90.00
_cell.angle_gamma   90.00
#
_symmetry.space_group_name_H-M   'P 1'
#
loop_
_entity.id
_entity.type
_entity.pdbx_description
1 polymer ?
#
loop_
_entity_poly.entity_id
_entity_poly.type
_entity_poly.pdbx_seq_one_letter_code
_entity_poly.pdbx_strand_id
1 'polypeptide(L)'
;MAIIPCGSTWVARWGVQPQFMPKSFTVTNKLSASPFCFSSKIRALASPNSTFFCQESLQALFSSVSNKNHYQRRGARLVVRAEKDYYDILGVSRNASKSEIKSSYRKLARSYHPDVNKEPGAEQKFKEISNAYEVLSDDEKRSVYDKYGEAGLKGAGMGMGDFSNAFDLFESLFDGFGGMGGMGGGMGGRSSRSRATEGEDQGYNLVLNFKEAVFGVEKEIEISRLETCGTCDGSGAKPGTKPSTCNTCGGQGQVVSSARTPLGVFQQVTTCSSCGGTGEISTPCNTCSGDGRVRKSKRISLKVPPGVDSGSRLRVRSEGNAGRRGGPPGDLFVMIEVLPDPVLKRDDTNILFNCKVSYIDAILGTTMKVPTVDGMVDLKIPAGTQPGTTLVMAKKGVPLLSKPNMRGDQLVRVQVEIPKRLSSEERKLIEELANLNKPKAATNSKR
;
A
#
# COMPACT_ATOMS: atom_id res chain seq x y z
N MET A 1 -39.57 -43.40 -10.65
CA MET A 1 -40.73 -44.31 -10.67
C MET A 1 -41.06 -44.70 -9.25
N ALA A 2 -42.30 -44.52 -8.82
CA ALA A 2 -42.91 -45.16 -7.65
C ALA A 2 -44.41 -45.17 -7.93
N ILE A 3 -45.08 -46.32 -7.81
CA ILE A 3 -46.49 -46.50 -8.20
C ILE A 3 -47.19 -47.30 -7.11
N ILE A 4 -48.27 -46.73 -6.56
CA ILE A 4 -49.28 -47.42 -5.75
C ILE A 4 -50.65 -46.96 -6.31
N PRO A 5 -51.63 -47.85 -6.53
CA PRO A 5 -52.68 -47.59 -7.53
C PRO A 5 -53.97 -46.96 -7.00
N CYS A 6 -54.51 -46.06 -7.83
CA CYS A 6 -55.92 -45.90 -8.23
C CYS A 6 -57.04 -45.86 -7.17
N GLY A 7 -57.75 -44.71 -7.13
CA GLY A 7 -59.12 -44.59 -6.61
C GLY A 7 -59.99 -43.84 -7.63
N SER A 8 -61.15 -44.39 -7.99
CA SER A 8 -61.91 -43.99 -9.18
C SER A 8 -62.76 -42.73 -9.03
N THR A 9 -62.60 -41.74 -9.91
CA THR A 9 -63.70 -41.09 -10.67
C THR A 9 -63.16 -40.09 -11.70
N TRP A 10 -63.82 -39.97 -12.84
CA TRP A 10 -63.64 -38.86 -13.79
C TRP A 10 -64.88 -37.96 -13.74
N VAL A 11 -64.69 -36.66 -13.46
CA VAL A 11 -65.71 -35.63 -13.67
C VAL A 11 -65.06 -34.44 -14.35
N ALA A 12 -65.42 -34.18 -15.60
CA ALA A 12 -65.04 -32.96 -16.29
C ALA A 12 -66.01 -31.83 -15.91
N ARG A 13 -65.48 -30.68 -15.48
CA ARG A 13 -66.28 -29.44 -15.36
C ARG A 13 -65.42 -28.23 -15.70
N TRP A 14 -65.88 -27.44 -16.66
CA TRP A 14 -65.29 -26.15 -17.01
C TRP A 14 -65.70 -25.06 -16.00
N GLY A 15 -64.84 -24.05 -15.85
CA GLY A 15 -65.31 -22.66 -15.76
C GLY A 15 -64.99 -21.85 -14.50
N VAL A 16 -64.28 -20.74 -14.74
CA VAL A 16 -64.48 -19.41 -14.14
C VAL A 16 -64.01 -19.16 -12.69
N GLN A 17 -63.18 -18.13 -12.53
CA GLN A 17 -62.80 -17.53 -11.25
C GLN A 17 -64.00 -16.78 -10.62
N PRO A 18 -64.09 -16.70 -9.28
CA PRO A 18 -63.59 -15.46 -8.67
C PRO A 18 -62.91 -15.66 -7.30
N GLN A 19 -62.03 -14.73 -6.93
CA GLN A 19 -61.72 -14.43 -5.52
C GLN A 19 -61.65 -12.92 -5.33
N PHE A 20 -62.28 -12.42 -4.27
CA PHE A 20 -62.28 -11.00 -3.91
C PHE A 20 -61.52 -10.77 -2.59
N MET A 21 -60.82 -9.64 -2.56
CA MET A 21 -60.15 -9.00 -1.42
C MET A 21 -61.09 -8.84 -0.20
N PRO A 22 -60.58 -8.75 1.07
CA PRO A 22 -59.78 -7.57 1.46
C PRO A 22 -58.77 -7.64 2.62
N LYS A 23 -57.73 -6.78 2.49
CA LYS A 23 -57.06 -5.96 3.56
C LYS A 23 -56.26 -6.72 4.65
N SER A 24 -55.21 -6.15 5.26
CA SER A 24 -54.49 -4.87 5.04
C SER A 24 -53.08 -4.95 5.65
N PHE A 25 -52.14 -4.17 5.10
CA PHE A 25 -51.22 -3.23 5.77
C PHE A 25 -49.85 -3.12 5.08
N THR A 26 -49.47 -1.89 4.77
CA THR A 26 -48.12 -1.49 4.37
C THR A 26 -47.71 -0.28 5.22
N VAL A 27 -46.45 -0.22 5.62
CA VAL A 27 -45.85 0.93 6.31
C VAL A 27 -44.64 1.38 5.50
N THR A 28 -44.52 2.69 5.28
CA THR A 28 -43.38 3.31 4.61
C THR A 28 -42.84 4.41 5.51
N ASN A 29 -41.52 4.44 5.72
CA ASN A 29 -40.88 5.50 6.49
C ASN A 29 -40.26 6.53 5.54
N LYS A 30 -40.85 7.73 5.50
CA LYS A 30 -40.15 8.97 5.14
C LYS A 30 -39.83 9.72 6.42
N LEU A 31 -38.62 10.27 6.53
CA LEU A 31 -38.30 11.26 7.56
C LEU A 31 -38.31 12.65 6.93
N SER A 32 -39.17 13.52 7.45
CA SER A 32 -39.26 14.94 7.10
C SER A 32 -38.72 15.80 8.26
N ALA A 33 -38.03 16.90 7.93
CA ALA A 33 -37.43 17.79 8.91
C ALA A 33 -38.33 19.01 9.26
N SER A 34 -37.84 19.84 10.20
CA SER A 34 -38.31 21.21 10.53
C SER A 34 -39.58 21.30 11.44
N PRO A 35 -39.89 22.47 12.06
CA PRO A 35 -39.00 23.36 12.82
C PRO A 35 -39.64 23.98 14.12
N PHE A 36 -38.86 24.80 14.86
CA PHE A 36 -39.30 25.72 15.96
C PHE A 36 -39.79 25.06 17.29
N CYS A 37 -39.85 25.71 18.47
CA CYS A 37 -39.57 27.12 18.87
C CYS A 37 -39.12 27.26 20.37
N PHE A 38 -38.42 28.37 20.69
CA PHE A 38 -38.20 29.06 21.99
C PHE A 38 -38.52 28.41 23.36
N SER A 39 -37.55 28.54 24.31
CA SER A 39 -37.77 29.17 25.63
C SER A 39 -36.42 29.65 26.24
N SER A 40 -36.40 30.30 27.41
CA SER A 40 -35.28 31.18 27.84
C SER A 40 -34.91 31.21 29.35
N LYS A 41 -33.66 31.66 29.60
CA LYS A 41 -33.11 32.35 30.81
C LYS A 41 -32.65 31.55 32.06
N ILE A 42 -31.39 31.87 32.47
CA ILE A 42 -30.90 32.14 33.87
C ILE A 42 -30.69 30.91 34.79
N ARG A 43 -29.58 30.73 35.55
CA ARG A 43 -28.29 31.49 35.71
C ARG A 43 -27.19 30.61 36.36
N ALA A 44 -25.92 31.01 36.15
CA ALA A 44 -24.72 30.76 37.00
C ALA A 44 -24.26 29.29 37.17
N LEU A 45 -22.99 28.99 37.46
CA LEU A 45 -21.76 29.79 37.67
C LEU A 45 -20.82 29.66 36.41
N ALA A 46 -19.50 29.95 36.35
CA ALA A 46 -18.49 30.38 37.33
C ALA A 46 -17.47 31.38 36.72
N SER A 47 -16.21 30.98 36.52
CA SER A 47 -15.05 31.80 36.09
C SER A 47 -14.06 30.95 35.24
N PRO A 48 -13.13 31.58 34.49
CA PRO A 48 -11.84 31.95 35.10
C PRO A 48 -11.36 33.38 34.75
N ASN A 49 -10.37 33.88 35.52
CA ASN A 49 -9.78 35.20 35.34
C ASN A 49 -8.59 35.21 34.36
N SER A 50 -8.31 36.40 33.83
CA SER A 50 -7.15 36.73 33.00
C SER A 50 -5.99 37.29 33.81
N THR A 51 -4.78 37.23 33.24
CA THR A 51 -3.72 38.24 33.44
C THR A 51 -2.84 38.33 32.19
N PHE A 52 -2.85 39.48 31.55
CA PHE A 52 -1.87 39.94 30.56
C PHE A 52 -1.61 41.43 30.87
N PHE A 53 -0.34 41.83 31.02
CA PHE A 53 0.24 43.14 30.65
C PHE A 53 1.54 43.40 31.42
N CYS A 54 2.66 43.47 30.69
CA CYS A 54 3.83 44.35 30.89
C CYS A 54 4.93 43.93 29.90
N GLN A 55 5.73 44.83 29.33
CA GLN A 55 5.73 46.30 29.38
C GLN A 55 6.56 46.84 28.22
N GLU A 56 6.07 47.86 27.50
CA GLU A 56 6.91 48.95 27.01
C GLU A 56 6.09 50.12 26.44
N SER A 57 6.42 51.34 26.87
CA SER A 57 6.34 52.60 26.10
C SER A 57 6.52 53.81 27.04
N LEU A 58 7.45 54.69 26.69
CA LEU A 58 7.29 56.15 26.80
C LEU A 58 8.15 56.81 25.72
N GLN A 59 7.72 58.00 25.28
CA GLN A 59 8.27 58.69 24.11
C GLN A 59 9.18 59.86 24.51
N ALA A 60 10.05 60.29 23.59
CA ALA A 60 10.60 61.63 23.55
C ALA A 60 10.69 62.11 22.09
N LEU A 61 10.58 63.43 21.87
CA LEU A 61 10.47 64.06 20.55
C LEU A 61 11.44 65.25 20.41
N PHE A 62 11.71 65.63 19.16
CA PHE A 62 12.27 66.91 18.70
C PHE A 62 13.51 67.51 19.41
N SER A 63 14.62 67.65 18.67
CA SER A 63 15.24 68.95 18.31
C SER A 63 16.47 68.76 17.40
N SER A 64 16.93 69.83 16.75
CA SER A 64 18.04 69.83 15.77
C SER A 64 19.10 70.90 16.12
N VAL A 65 20.01 71.22 15.17
CA VAL A 65 21.10 72.23 15.25
C VAL A 65 22.30 71.75 16.11
N SER A 66 23.57 71.77 15.68
CA SER A 66 24.30 72.19 14.45
C SER A 66 25.53 71.24 14.28
N ASN A 67 26.68 71.40 13.59
CA ASN A 67 27.44 72.30 12.66
C ASN A 67 28.63 71.38 12.16
N LYS A 68 29.51 71.56 11.17
CA LYS A 68 29.85 72.42 9.98
C LYS A 68 31.01 71.67 9.24
N ASN A 69 31.45 71.90 8.00
CA ASN A 69 31.07 72.79 6.90
C ASN A 69 31.49 72.19 5.51
N HIS A 70 31.58 73.03 4.47
CA HIS A 70 32.06 72.80 3.08
C HIS A 70 33.21 71.80 2.82
N TYR A 71 33.13 71.06 1.70
CA TYR A 71 33.74 71.49 0.41
C TYR A 71 33.05 70.81 -0.81
N GLN A 72 33.63 70.90 -2.01
CA GLN A 72 32.90 70.94 -3.29
C GLN A 72 32.91 69.65 -4.16
N ARG A 73 31.90 69.59 -5.06
CA ARG A 73 31.76 68.79 -6.29
C ARG A 73 33.02 68.06 -6.82
N ARG A 74 32.82 66.81 -7.25
CA ARG A 74 32.85 66.41 -8.69
C ARG A 74 32.12 65.08 -8.91
N GLY A 75 31.70 64.81 -10.14
CA GLY A 75 30.67 63.80 -10.44
C GLY A 75 31.15 62.35 -10.34
N ALA A 76 30.41 61.50 -9.63
CA ALA A 76 30.59 60.06 -9.62
C ALA A 76 29.82 59.41 -10.78
N ARG A 77 30.49 58.55 -11.55
CA ARG A 77 29.87 57.67 -12.55
C ARG A 77 29.00 56.64 -11.83
N LEU A 78 27.69 56.61 -12.10
CA LEU A 78 26.76 55.66 -11.49
C LEU A 78 27.04 54.23 -11.98
N VAL A 79 27.94 53.52 -11.29
CA VAL A 79 28.12 52.07 -11.45
C VAL A 79 27.12 51.39 -10.54
N VAL A 80 25.95 51.05 -11.09
CA VAL A 80 24.99 50.15 -10.41
C VAL A 80 25.64 48.77 -10.33
N ARG A 81 26.04 48.35 -9.13
CA ARG A 81 26.41 46.96 -8.87
C ARG A 81 25.12 46.16 -8.66
N ALA A 82 24.93 45.13 -9.48
CA ALA A 82 23.92 44.11 -9.24
C ALA A 82 24.32 43.21 -8.05
N GLU A 83 23.35 42.50 -7.50
CA GLU A 83 23.57 41.49 -6.48
C GLU A 83 24.18 40.22 -7.12
N LYS A 84 25.52 40.15 -7.15
CA LYS A 84 26.36 39.00 -7.57
C LYS A 84 26.04 38.39 -8.95
N ASP A 85 26.90 38.65 -9.94
CA ASP A 85 26.84 37.94 -11.23
C ASP A 85 27.04 36.41 -11.04
N TYR A 86 26.30 35.58 -11.78
CA TYR A 86 26.45 34.12 -11.74
C TYR A 86 27.84 33.64 -12.19
N TYR A 87 28.49 34.41 -13.07
CA TYR A 87 29.87 34.18 -13.48
C TYR A 87 30.86 34.42 -12.33
N ASP A 88 30.64 35.45 -11.50
CA ASP A 88 31.44 35.73 -10.31
C ASP A 88 31.19 34.68 -9.21
N ILE A 89 29.95 34.24 -9.02
CA ILE A 89 29.57 33.16 -8.08
C ILE A 89 30.28 31.83 -8.43
N LEU A 90 30.40 31.50 -9.71
CA LEU A 90 31.14 30.33 -10.19
C LEU A 90 32.65 30.57 -10.38
N GLY A 91 33.15 31.79 -10.16
CA GLY A 91 34.56 32.16 -10.31
C GLY A 91 35.11 31.97 -11.73
N VAL A 92 34.32 32.27 -12.76
CA VAL A 92 34.65 32.06 -14.18
C VAL A 92 34.41 33.31 -15.02
N SER A 93 35.11 33.43 -16.14
CA SER A 93 34.89 34.53 -17.10
C SER A 93 33.51 34.44 -17.75
N ARG A 94 32.92 35.59 -18.13
CA ARG A 94 31.71 35.64 -18.96
C ARG A 94 31.87 34.90 -20.30
N ASN A 95 33.12 34.81 -20.80
CA ASN A 95 33.46 34.08 -22.03
C ASN A 95 33.79 32.58 -21.79
N ALA A 96 33.58 32.05 -20.57
CA ALA A 96 34.00 30.70 -20.21
C ALA A 96 33.25 29.61 -21.00
N SER A 97 33.97 28.53 -21.32
CA SER A 97 33.40 27.35 -21.97
C SER A 97 32.50 26.54 -21.02
N LYS A 98 31.56 25.76 -21.57
CA LYS A 98 30.74 24.83 -20.76
C LYS A 98 31.58 23.86 -19.93
N SER A 99 32.75 23.46 -20.45
CA SER A 99 33.75 22.65 -19.76
C SER A 99 34.32 23.34 -18.52
N GLU A 100 34.64 24.64 -18.60
CA GLU A 100 35.10 25.44 -17.45
C GLU A 100 34.00 25.63 -16.41
N ILE A 101 32.79 26.03 -16.83
CA ILE A 101 31.62 26.23 -15.96
C ILE A 101 31.28 24.93 -15.20
N LYS A 102 31.32 23.78 -15.88
CA LYS A 102 31.11 22.46 -15.28
C LYS A 102 32.29 22.03 -14.39
N SER A 103 33.49 22.53 -14.64
CA SER A 103 34.69 22.25 -13.83
C SER A 103 34.72 23.08 -12.54
N SER A 104 34.37 24.37 -12.59
CA SER A 104 34.27 25.24 -11.42
C SER A 104 33.13 24.82 -10.50
N TYR A 105 31.93 24.58 -11.05
CA TYR A 105 30.81 24.01 -10.29
C TYR A 105 31.22 22.71 -9.57
N ARG A 106 31.86 21.76 -10.26
CA ARG A 106 32.37 20.50 -9.67
C ARG A 106 33.49 20.68 -8.64
N LYS A 107 34.11 21.85 -8.51
CA LYS A 107 35.04 22.18 -7.41
C LYS A 107 34.24 22.75 -6.24
N LEU A 108 33.52 23.85 -6.49
CA LEU A 108 32.76 24.59 -5.49
C LEU A 108 31.69 23.73 -4.79
N ALA A 109 30.95 22.91 -5.53
CA ALA A 109 29.94 22.00 -4.98
C ALA A 109 30.52 20.90 -4.05
N ARG A 110 31.82 20.58 -4.15
CA ARG A 110 32.50 19.69 -3.19
C ARG A 110 33.06 20.45 -1.98
N SER A 111 33.42 21.72 -2.13
CA SER A 111 33.88 22.59 -1.03
C SER A 111 32.76 23.11 -0.13
N TYR A 112 31.51 23.16 -0.64
CA TYR A 112 30.34 23.66 0.08
C TYR A 112 29.21 22.61 0.21
N HIS A 113 29.51 21.32 0.03
CA HIS A 113 28.52 20.25 0.29
C HIS A 113 28.17 20.20 1.79
N PRO A 114 26.89 20.11 2.19
CA PRO A 114 26.49 20.18 3.61
C PRO A 114 27.11 19.07 4.49
N ASP A 115 27.36 17.88 3.93
CA ASP A 115 28.04 16.80 4.65
C ASP A 115 29.53 17.06 4.91
N VAL A 116 30.17 17.86 4.05
CA VAL A 116 31.62 18.07 4.00
C VAL A 116 32.02 19.38 4.68
N ASN A 117 31.20 20.44 4.54
CA ASN A 117 31.41 21.74 5.16
C ASN A 117 30.19 22.13 6.00
N LYS A 118 30.40 22.29 7.31
CA LYS A 118 29.38 22.58 8.32
C LYS A 118 29.46 24.02 8.86
N GLU A 119 30.15 24.92 8.15
CA GLU A 119 30.20 26.34 8.48
C GLU A 119 28.82 27.01 8.31
N PRO A 120 28.42 27.93 9.20
CA PRO A 120 27.19 28.70 9.03
C PRO A 120 27.25 29.54 7.75
N GLY A 121 26.34 29.26 6.81
CA GLY A 121 26.28 29.89 5.49
C GLY A 121 26.92 29.09 4.34
N ALA A 122 27.52 27.92 4.59
CA ALA A 122 27.98 27.02 3.51
C ALA A 122 26.82 26.59 2.59
N GLU A 123 25.68 26.24 3.18
CA GLU A 123 24.44 25.85 2.47
C GLU A 123 23.89 26.99 1.58
N GLN A 124 23.95 28.24 2.05
CA GLN A 124 23.50 29.40 1.27
C GLN A 124 24.39 29.60 0.03
N LYS A 125 25.71 29.50 0.19
CA LYS A 125 26.66 29.53 -0.94
C LYS A 125 26.41 28.36 -1.90
N PHE A 126 26.15 27.16 -1.40
CA PHE A 126 25.83 25.99 -2.23
C PHE A 126 24.56 26.20 -3.08
N LYS A 127 23.54 26.87 -2.53
CA LYS A 127 22.32 27.28 -3.26
C LYS A 127 22.64 28.32 -4.35
N GLU A 128 23.43 29.36 -4.03
CA GLU A 128 23.90 30.36 -5.03
C GLU A 128 24.67 29.69 -6.18
N ILE A 129 25.61 28.79 -5.86
CA ILE A 129 26.43 28.03 -6.82
C ILE A 129 25.59 27.11 -7.70
N SER A 130 24.56 26.47 -7.14
CA SER A 130 23.66 25.57 -7.88
C SER A 130 22.79 26.34 -8.88
N ASN A 131 22.18 27.45 -8.45
CA ASN A 131 21.37 28.31 -9.30
C ASN A 131 22.21 28.90 -10.45
N ALA A 132 23.43 29.37 -10.16
CA ALA A 132 24.36 29.88 -11.16
C ALA A 132 24.74 28.82 -12.21
N TYR A 133 24.95 27.57 -11.80
CA TYR A 133 25.24 26.47 -12.74
C TYR A 133 24.02 26.06 -13.58
N GLU A 134 22.80 26.07 -13.02
CA GLU A 134 21.58 25.76 -13.79
C GLU A 134 21.38 26.76 -14.94
N VAL A 135 21.56 28.05 -14.67
CA VAL A 135 21.43 29.12 -15.67
C VAL A 135 22.55 29.07 -16.72
N LEU A 136 23.79 28.82 -16.31
CA LEU A 136 24.97 28.92 -17.20
C LEU A 136 25.37 27.62 -17.91
N SER A 137 24.73 26.48 -17.61
CA SER A 137 24.99 25.20 -18.28
C SER A 137 24.12 24.96 -19.53
N ASP A 138 22.96 25.62 -19.59
CA ASP A 138 22.00 25.60 -20.70
C ASP A 138 22.22 26.81 -21.63
N ASP A 139 22.20 26.60 -22.96
CA ASP A 139 22.48 27.69 -23.92
C ASP A 139 21.35 28.72 -23.99
N GLU A 140 20.10 28.29 -23.86
CA GLU A 140 18.94 29.17 -23.96
C GLU A 140 18.88 30.07 -22.72
N LYS A 141 18.97 29.47 -21.51
CA LYS A 141 19.01 30.20 -20.23
C LYS A 141 20.21 31.15 -20.16
N ARG A 142 21.41 30.69 -20.54
CA ARG A 142 22.60 31.54 -20.61
C ARG A 142 22.39 32.71 -21.57
N SER A 143 21.85 32.47 -22.77
CA SER A 143 21.61 33.53 -23.74
C SER A 143 20.52 34.54 -23.34
N VAL A 144 19.61 34.18 -22.43
CA VAL A 144 18.64 35.11 -21.82
C VAL A 144 19.32 35.93 -20.73
N TYR A 145 20.09 35.27 -19.85
CA TYR A 145 20.85 35.94 -18.79
C TYR A 145 21.89 36.93 -19.33
N ASP A 146 22.65 36.55 -20.37
CA ASP A 146 23.66 37.41 -21.00
C ASP A 146 23.05 38.65 -21.70
N LYS A 147 21.75 38.63 -22.05
CA LYS A 147 21.03 39.74 -22.69
C LYS A 147 20.26 40.63 -21.71
N TYR A 148 19.69 40.05 -20.66
CA TYR A 148 18.68 40.69 -19.80
C TYR A 148 18.97 40.57 -18.29
N GLY A 149 20.07 39.95 -17.91
CA GLY A 149 20.41 39.64 -16.52
C GLY A 149 19.39 38.71 -15.84
N GLU A 150 19.40 38.69 -14.51
CA GLU A 150 18.48 37.87 -13.71
C GLU A 150 17.01 38.26 -13.92
N ALA A 151 16.73 39.53 -14.22
CA ALA A 151 15.39 40.02 -14.50
C ALA A 151 14.75 39.31 -15.72
N GLY A 152 15.54 38.95 -16.73
CA GLY A 152 15.06 38.18 -17.89
C GLY A 152 14.62 36.75 -17.56
N LEU A 153 15.21 36.14 -16.52
CA LEU A 153 14.86 34.80 -16.07
C LEU A 153 13.54 34.80 -15.27
N LYS A 154 13.36 35.82 -14.41
CA LYS A 154 12.12 36.01 -13.62
C LYS A 154 10.91 36.36 -14.50
N GLY A 155 11.11 36.85 -15.72
CA GLY A 155 10.05 37.18 -16.67
C GLY A 155 9.47 35.99 -17.47
N ALA A 156 10.04 34.79 -17.36
CA ALA A 156 9.65 33.62 -18.15
C ALA A 156 8.64 32.68 -17.43
N GLY A 157 8.17 33.04 -16.24
CA GLY A 157 7.25 32.24 -15.42
C GLY A 157 5.82 32.77 -15.40
N MET A 158 4.86 31.87 -15.63
CA MET A 158 3.42 32.17 -15.62
C MET A 158 2.85 32.14 -14.19
N GLY A 159 2.17 33.20 -13.75
CA GLY A 159 1.16 33.13 -12.68
C GLY A 159 1.63 33.15 -11.21
N MET A 160 1.56 34.33 -10.59
CA MET A 160 1.22 34.63 -9.19
C MET A 160 1.29 33.47 -8.16
N GLY A 161 2.35 33.43 -7.34
CA GLY A 161 2.47 32.56 -6.16
C GLY A 161 3.55 33.07 -5.19
N ASP A 162 3.33 32.91 -3.88
CA ASP A 162 4.26 33.36 -2.84
C ASP A 162 5.50 32.42 -2.76
N PHE A 163 6.70 33.00 -2.75
CA PHE A 163 7.92 32.32 -3.17
C PHE A 163 8.79 31.85 -1.99
N SER A 164 8.18 31.24 -0.98
CA SER A 164 8.84 30.85 0.27
C SER A 164 9.47 29.45 0.28
N ASN A 165 9.01 28.51 -0.56
CA ASN A 165 9.55 27.13 -0.62
C ASN A 165 9.63 26.60 -2.07
N ALA A 166 10.75 26.88 -2.75
CA ALA A 166 10.98 26.42 -4.12
C ALA A 166 11.33 24.92 -4.27
N PHE A 167 11.48 24.18 -3.16
CA PHE A 167 11.93 22.78 -3.18
C PHE A 167 10.76 21.78 -3.32
N ASP A 168 9.66 21.96 -2.59
CA ASP A 168 8.45 21.12 -2.72
C ASP A 168 7.79 21.22 -4.10
N LEU A 169 7.84 22.43 -4.71
CA LEU A 169 7.38 22.63 -6.08
C LEU A 169 8.27 21.89 -7.10
N PHE A 170 9.55 21.67 -6.78
CA PHE A 170 10.45 20.93 -7.66
C PHE A 170 10.19 19.42 -7.60
N GLU A 171 10.00 18.79 -6.43
CA GLU A 171 9.62 17.37 -6.39
C GLU A 171 8.24 17.13 -7.03
N SER A 172 7.23 17.92 -6.68
CA SER A 172 5.87 17.74 -7.24
C SER A 172 5.80 18.02 -8.75
N LEU A 173 6.60 18.94 -9.29
CA LEU A 173 6.72 19.14 -10.74
C LEU A 173 7.60 18.06 -11.39
N PHE A 174 8.67 17.58 -10.77
CA PHE A 174 9.61 16.64 -11.41
C PHE A 174 9.14 15.18 -11.35
N ASP A 175 8.36 14.76 -10.34
CA ASP A 175 7.66 13.47 -10.36
C ASP A 175 6.45 13.50 -11.32
N GLY A 176 5.80 14.66 -11.48
CA GLY A 176 4.72 14.87 -12.46
C GLY A 176 5.17 15.13 -13.91
N PHE A 177 6.40 15.58 -14.14
CA PHE A 177 6.88 16.08 -15.45
C PHE A 177 8.31 15.62 -15.82
N GLY A 178 8.93 14.71 -15.05
CA GLY A 178 10.27 14.14 -15.27
C GLY A 178 10.45 13.27 -16.53
N GLY A 179 9.63 13.50 -17.56
CA GLY A 179 9.57 12.72 -18.79
C GLY A 179 9.35 13.54 -20.07
N MET A 180 9.51 14.88 -20.05
CA MET A 180 9.22 15.74 -21.22
C MET A 180 10.36 16.72 -21.60
N GLY A 181 11.62 16.39 -21.31
CA GLY A 181 12.80 17.13 -21.80
C GLY A 181 13.13 16.87 -23.28
N GLY A 182 12.15 16.90 -24.19
CA GLY A 182 12.28 16.35 -25.54
C GLY A 182 11.32 16.92 -26.58
N MET A 183 11.34 18.23 -26.79
CA MET A 183 10.51 18.93 -27.80
C MET A 183 11.01 18.71 -29.25
N GLY A 184 11.06 17.45 -29.67
CA GLY A 184 11.50 17.01 -31.00
C GLY A 184 10.80 15.72 -31.45
N GLY A 185 9.64 15.39 -30.88
CA GLY A 185 9.05 14.05 -31.01
C GLY A 185 7.60 13.89 -30.56
N GLY A 186 6.74 14.88 -30.84
CA GLY A 186 5.28 14.75 -30.81
C GLY A 186 4.61 14.64 -29.43
N MET A 187 3.86 15.68 -29.06
CA MET A 187 2.80 15.62 -28.03
C MET A 187 1.57 14.85 -28.55
N GLY A 188 1.78 13.62 -29.00
CA GLY A 188 0.74 12.65 -29.33
C GLY A 188 1.02 11.39 -28.53
N GLY A 189 0.08 11.00 -27.66
CA GLY A 189 0.23 9.83 -26.79
C GLY A 189 0.70 8.62 -27.60
N ARG A 190 1.92 8.13 -27.31
CA ARG A 190 2.71 7.27 -28.20
C ARG A 190 1.83 6.15 -28.78
N SER A 191 1.67 6.20 -30.11
CA SER A 191 0.70 5.42 -30.87
C SER A 191 0.47 4.03 -30.28
N SER A 192 -0.75 3.79 -29.81
CA SER A 192 -1.23 2.46 -29.43
C SER A 192 -1.47 1.63 -30.69
N ARG A 193 -0.39 1.38 -31.44
CA ARG A 193 -0.29 0.22 -32.32
C ARG A 193 -0.63 -0.97 -31.46
N SER A 194 -1.69 -1.69 -31.81
CA SER A 194 -2.31 -2.66 -30.92
C SER A 194 -1.45 -3.92 -30.80
N ARG A 195 -0.40 -3.80 -29.98
CA ARG A 195 0.68 -4.76 -29.76
C ARG A 195 0.23 -5.84 -28.77
N ALA A 196 0.90 -6.98 -28.83
CA ALA A 196 0.88 -7.99 -27.78
C ALA A 196 0.97 -7.32 -26.40
N THR A 197 -0.09 -7.47 -25.60
CA THR A 197 -0.22 -6.84 -24.27
C THR A 197 -0.23 -7.95 -23.23
N GLU A 198 0.54 -7.79 -22.16
CA GLU A 198 0.63 -8.75 -21.06
C GLU A 198 -0.75 -9.05 -20.43
N GLY A 199 -0.86 -10.26 -19.89
CA GLY A 199 -2.09 -10.76 -19.28
C GLY A 199 -2.36 -10.16 -17.90
N GLU A 200 -3.63 -10.10 -17.55
CA GLU A 200 -4.09 -9.60 -16.25
C GLU A 200 -3.81 -10.65 -15.16
N ASP A 201 -3.01 -10.30 -14.15
CA ASP A 201 -2.72 -11.16 -12.99
C ASP A 201 -4.00 -11.65 -12.30
N GLN A 202 -3.96 -12.85 -11.72
CA GLN A 202 -5.11 -13.45 -11.05
C GLN A 202 -4.82 -13.72 -9.56
N GLY A 203 -5.76 -13.33 -8.69
CA GLY A 203 -5.73 -13.68 -7.27
C GLY A 203 -6.51 -14.96 -6.97
N TYR A 204 -6.03 -15.77 -6.02
CA TYR A 204 -6.76 -16.92 -5.47
C TYR A 204 -6.53 -17.03 -3.96
N ASN A 205 -7.58 -17.23 -3.16
CA ASN A 205 -7.47 -17.42 -1.72
C ASN A 205 -7.43 -18.92 -1.40
N LEU A 206 -6.29 -19.41 -0.92
CA LEU A 206 -6.09 -20.80 -0.54
C LEU A 206 -6.18 -20.95 0.98
N VAL A 207 -7.28 -21.52 1.45
CA VAL A 207 -7.48 -21.86 2.86
C VAL A 207 -6.74 -23.16 3.20
N LEU A 208 -5.93 -23.12 4.26
CA LEU A 208 -5.16 -24.24 4.78
C LEU A 208 -5.49 -24.51 6.25
N ASN A 209 -5.46 -25.78 6.64
CA ASN A 209 -5.48 -26.14 8.05
C ASN A 209 -4.12 -25.84 8.70
N PHE A 210 -4.07 -25.51 9.99
CA PHE A 210 -2.81 -25.23 10.71
C PHE A 210 -1.71 -26.28 10.46
N LYS A 211 -2.05 -27.57 10.49
CA LYS A 211 -1.09 -28.66 10.25
C LYS A 211 -0.57 -28.70 8.81
N GLU A 212 -1.39 -28.36 7.83
CA GLU A 212 -0.99 -28.26 6.41
C GLU A 212 -0.02 -27.10 6.20
N ALA A 213 -0.25 -25.97 6.87
CA ALA A 213 0.66 -24.82 6.84
C ALA A 213 2.03 -25.14 7.48
N VAL A 214 2.04 -25.94 8.56
CA VAL A 214 3.27 -26.37 9.24
C VAL A 214 4.10 -27.35 8.38
N PHE A 215 3.49 -28.41 7.84
CA PHE A 215 4.20 -29.43 7.07
C PHE A 215 4.40 -29.12 5.58
N GLY A 216 3.67 -28.14 5.06
CA GLY A 216 3.52 -27.94 3.62
C GLY A 216 2.56 -28.97 3.02
N VAL A 217 2.04 -28.68 1.84
CA VAL A 217 1.05 -29.55 1.18
C VAL A 217 1.08 -29.34 -0.33
N GLU A 218 0.84 -30.40 -1.09
CA GLU A 218 0.54 -30.32 -2.52
C GLU A 218 -0.98 -30.39 -2.69
N LYS A 219 -1.58 -29.33 -3.23
CA LYS A 219 -3.03 -29.24 -3.48
C LYS A 219 -3.29 -28.90 -4.95
N GLU A 220 -4.14 -29.67 -5.61
CA GLU A 220 -4.77 -29.22 -6.86
C GLU A 220 -5.85 -28.17 -6.54
N ILE A 221 -5.84 -27.05 -7.27
CA ILE A 221 -6.93 -26.09 -7.28
C ILE A 221 -7.48 -25.92 -8.70
N GLU A 222 -8.78 -25.71 -8.84
CA GLU A 222 -9.41 -25.35 -10.11
C GLU A 222 -9.62 -23.84 -10.18
N ILE A 223 -9.08 -23.21 -11.24
CA ILE A 223 -9.21 -21.77 -11.49
C ILE A 223 -9.86 -21.56 -12.85
N SER A 224 -10.84 -20.65 -12.91
CA SER A 224 -11.38 -20.14 -14.16
C SER A 224 -10.60 -18.90 -14.61
N ARG A 225 -9.99 -18.96 -15.79
CA ARG A 225 -9.11 -17.92 -16.34
C ARG A 225 -9.34 -17.74 -17.85
N LEU A 226 -8.87 -16.63 -18.41
CA LEU A 226 -8.76 -16.48 -19.86
C LEU A 226 -7.51 -17.20 -20.36
N GLU A 227 -7.67 -18.11 -21.32
CA GLU A 227 -6.56 -18.72 -22.05
C GLU A 227 -6.54 -18.26 -23.51
N THR A 228 -5.36 -18.35 -24.16
CA THR A 228 -5.23 -18.09 -25.59
C THR A 228 -6.18 -18.98 -26.39
N CYS A 229 -6.92 -18.38 -27.32
CA CYS A 229 -7.90 -19.10 -28.12
C CYS A 229 -7.21 -19.95 -29.20
N GLY A 230 -6.93 -21.22 -28.89
CA GLY A 230 -6.26 -22.19 -29.78
C GLY A 230 -7.03 -22.62 -31.05
N THR A 231 -7.99 -21.81 -31.49
CA THR A 231 -8.53 -21.87 -32.87
C THR A 231 -8.08 -20.69 -33.72
N CYS A 232 -7.43 -19.67 -33.14
CA CYS A 232 -6.87 -18.51 -33.84
C CYS A 232 -5.54 -18.03 -33.23
N ASP A 233 -4.96 -18.83 -32.33
CA ASP A 233 -3.67 -18.63 -31.66
C ASP A 233 -3.44 -17.22 -31.08
N GLY A 234 -4.51 -16.63 -30.53
CA GLY A 234 -4.48 -15.30 -29.92
C GLY A 234 -4.70 -14.13 -30.87
N SER A 235 -4.78 -14.36 -32.19
CA SER A 235 -4.96 -13.29 -33.19
C SER A 235 -6.37 -12.66 -33.18
N GLY A 236 -7.39 -13.39 -32.72
CA GLY A 236 -8.80 -12.99 -32.78
C GLY A 236 -9.43 -13.12 -34.16
N ALA A 237 -8.64 -13.31 -35.23
CA ALA A 237 -9.10 -13.47 -36.61
C ALA A 237 -9.52 -14.92 -36.91
N LYS A 238 -10.46 -15.10 -37.84
CA LYS A 238 -10.84 -16.42 -38.35
C LYS A 238 -9.66 -17.07 -39.11
N PRO A 239 -9.32 -18.35 -38.87
CA PRO A 239 -8.28 -19.06 -39.61
C PRO A 239 -8.40 -18.94 -41.13
N GLY A 240 -7.25 -18.81 -41.79
CA GLY A 240 -7.16 -18.60 -43.23
C GLY A 240 -7.49 -17.17 -43.70
N THR A 241 -8.10 -16.32 -42.86
CA THR A 241 -8.27 -14.89 -43.17
C THR A 241 -7.03 -14.10 -42.78
N LYS A 242 -6.68 -13.08 -43.57
CA LYS A 242 -5.62 -12.12 -43.25
C LYS A 242 -6.25 -10.81 -42.78
N PRO A 243 -5.69 -10.12 -41.77
CA PRO A 243 -6.11 -8.76 -41.45
C PRO A 243 -5.89 -7.82 -42.65
N SER A 244 -6.83 -6.92 -42.87
CA SER A 244 -6.70 -5.79 -43.81
C SER A 244 -6.59 -4.48 -43.04
N THR A 245 -6.02 -3.44 -43.65
CA THR A 245 -5.93 -2.12 -43.02
C THR A 245 -7.32 -1.49 -42.82
N CYS A 246 -7.56 -0.87 -41.67
CA CYS A 246 -8.84 -0.24 -41.39
C CYS A 246 -8.99 1.06 -42.19
N ASN A 247 -9.87 1.07 -43.20
CA ASN A 247 -10.15 2.23 -44.05
C ASN A 247 -10.55 3.48 -43.26
N THR A 248 -11.35 3.35 -42.20
CA THR A 248 -11.86 4.48 -41.40
C THR A 248 -10.78 5.27 -40.67
N CYS A 249 -9.61 4.66 -40.38
CA CYS A 249 -8.49 5.32 -39.69
C CYS A 249 -7.15 5.20 -40.45
N GLY A 250 -7.14 4.71 -41.69
CA GLY A 250 -5.92 4.51 -42.48
C GLY A 250 -4.86 3.66 -41.77
N GLY A 251 -5.26 2.67 -40.96
CA GLY A 251 -4.34 1.86 -40.16
C GLY A 251 -3.95 2.42 -38.78
N GLN A 252 -4.36 3.65 -38.43
CA GLN A 252 -3.87 4.35 -37.23
C GLN A 252 -4.54 3.91 -35.91
N GLY A 253 -5.64 3.16 -35.98
CA GLY A 253 -6.42 2.69 -34.81
C GLY A 253 -7.23 3.78 -34.09
N GLN A 254 -6.95 5.05 -34.34
CA GLN A 254 -7.61 6.20 -33.74
C GLN A 254 -8.16 7.14 -34.83
N VAL A 255 -9.15 7.95 -34.48
CA VAL A 255 -9.74 8.98 -35.34
C VAL A 255 -9.75 10.31 -34.60
N VAL A 256 -9.40 11.39 -35.29
CA VAL A 256 -9.40 12.75 -34.73
C VAL A 256 -10.75 13.40 -35.03
N SER A 257 -11.57 13.59 -34.01
CA SER A 257 -12.80 14.36 -34.09
C SER A 257 -12.48 15.82 -33.78
N SER A 258 -12.77 16.72 -34.72
CA SER A 258 -12.59 18.17 -34.51
C SER A 258 -13.93 18.87 -34.33
N ALA A 259 -14.11 19.53 -33.20
CA ALA A 259 -15.28 20.32 -32.85
C ALA A 259 -14.91 21.81 -32.89
N ARG A 260 -15.69 22.63 -33.61
CA ARG A 260 -15.53 24.09 -33.58
C ARG A 260 -16.33 24.65 -32.42
N THR A 261 -15.66 25.31 -31.47
CA THR A 261 -16.29 26.03 -30.37
C THR A 261 -16.08 27.54 -30.57
N PRO A 262 -16.80 28.42 -29.86
CA PRO A 262 -16.57 29.87 -29.93
C PRO A 262 -15.16 30.31 -29.51
N LEU A 263 -14.38 29.43 -28.89
CA LEU A 263 -13.01 29.68 -28.42
C LEU A 263 -11.93 29.07 -29.33
N GLY A 264 -12.31 28.35 -30.40
CA GLY A 264 -11.36 27.78 -31.37
C GLY A 264 -11.76 26.41 -31.90
N VAL A 265 -10.79 25.65 -32.42
CA VAL A 265 -10.99 24.26 -32.85
C VAL A 265 -10.46 23.32 -31.78
N PHE A 266 -11.36 22.62 -31.09
CA PHE A 266 -11.01 21.59 -30.14
C PHE A 266 -10.88 20.25 -30.88
N GLN A 267 -9.73 19.59 -30.75
CA GLN A 267 -9.48 18.27 -31.35
C GLN A 267 -9.44 17.21 -30.24
N GLN A 268 -10.37 16.25 -30.30
CA GLN A 268 -10.37 15.07 -29.44
C GLN A 268 -9.94 13.85 -30.26
N VAL A 269 -9.06 13.03 -29.69
CA VAL A 269 -8.63 11.77 -30.30
C VAL A 269 -9.44 10.62 -29.69
N THR A 270 -10.14 9.87 -30.53
CA THR A 270 -11.01 8.78 -30.10
C THR A 270 -10.54 7.46 -30.72
N THR A 271 -10.77 6.33 -30.06
CA THR A 271 -10.54 5.01 -30.68
C THR A 271 -11.44 4.83 -31.90
N CYS A 272 -10.89 4.27 -32.99
CA CYS A 272 -11.63 4.08 -34.23
C CYS A 272 -12.71 3.00 -34.05
N SER A 273 -13.99 3.40 -34.09
CA SER A 273 -15.14 2.51 -33.86
C SER A 273 -15.16 1.29 -34.79
N SER A 274 -14.79 1.47 -36.07
CA SER A 274 -14.76 0.38 -37.07
C SER A 274 -13.71 -0.70 -36.81
N CYS A 275 -12.79 -0.50 -35.85
CA CYS A 275 -11.70 -1.46 -35.59
C CYS A 275 -11.31 -1.58 -34.10
N GLY A 276 -11.98 -0.88 -33.19
CA GLY A 276 -11.75 -0.99 -31.74
C GLY A 276 -10.32 -0.63 -31.29
N GLY A 277 -9.57 0.15 -32.08
CA GLY A 277 -8.16 0.45 -31.80
C GLY A 277 -7.14 -0.53 -32.36
N THR A 278 -7.53 -1.53 -33.16
CA THR A 278 -6.58 -2.47 -33.80
C THR A 278 -5.66 -1.78 -34.83
N GLY A 279 -6.20 -0.85 -35.63
CA GLY A 279 -5.64 -0.43 -36.92
C GLY A 279 -6.04 -1.35 -38.10
N GLU A 280 -6.52 -2.56 -37.83
CA GLU A 280 -6.78 -3.63 -38.80
C GLU A 280 -8.19 -4.21 -38.66
N ILE A 281 -8.84 -4.54 -39.78
CA ILE A 281 -10.12 -5.26 -39.82
C ILE A 281 -9.84 -6.70 -40.23
N SER A 282 -10.38 -7.66 -39.50
CA SER A 282 -10.37 -9.08 -39.85
C SER A 282 -11.74 -9.69 -39.57
N THR A 283 -12.07 -10.81 -40.22
CA THR A 283 -13.26 -11.58 -39.84
C THR A 283 -13.04 -12.15 -38.44
N PRO A 284 -13.91 -11.88 -37.45
CA PRO A 284 -13.70 -12.36 -36.08
C PRO A 284 -13.77 -13.89 -36.02
N CYS A 285 -12.97 -14.49 -35.15
CA CYS A 285 -13.00 -15.93 -34.92
C CYS A 285 -14.25 -16.34 -34.12
N ASN A 286 -14.98 -17.34 -34.62
CA ASN A 286 -16.28 -17.79 -34.11
C ASN A 286 -16.30 -18.19 -32.62
N THR A 287 -15.15 -18.53 -32.03
CA THR A 287 -15.02 -19.09 -30.66
C THR A 287 -14.67 -18.06 -29.58
N CYS A 288 -14.03 -16.95 -29.96
CA CYS A 288 -13.65 -15.85 -29.06
C CYS A 288 -14.25 -14.49 -29.46
N SER A 289 -15.06 -14.47 -30.52
CA SER A 289 -15.74 -13.29 -31.07
C SER A 289 -14.83 -12.08 -31.35
N GLY A 290 -13.54 -12.32 -31.55
CA GLY A 290 -12.53 -11.30 -31.82
C GLY A 290 -11.56 -10.95 -30.67
N ASP A 291 -11.80 -11.36 -29.42
CA ASP A 291 -10.89 -11.03 -28.29
C ASP A 291 -9.57 -11.83 -28.32
N GLY A 292 -9.53 -12.95 -29.05
CA GLY A 292 -8.36 -13.83 -29.14
C GLY A 292 -8.15 -14.73 -27.92
N ARG A 293 -8.97 -14.62 -26.88
CA ARG A 293 -8.92 -15.44 -25.66
C ARG A 293 -10.27 -16.10 -25.38
N VAL A 294 -10.26 -17.15 -24.57
CA VAL A 294 -11.47 -17.90 -24.15
C VAL A 294 -11.39 -18.22 -22.67
N ARG A 295 -12.51 -18.07 -21.94
CA ARG A 295 -12.56 -18.50 -20.53
C ARG A 295 -12.63 -20.03 -20.47
N LYS A 296 -11.73 -20.63 -19.70
CA LYS A 296 -11.72 -22.07 -19.36
C LYS A 296 -11.45 -22.24 -17.88
N SER A 297 -11.80 -23.40 -17.33
CA SER A 297 -11.21 -23.84 -16.07
C SER A 297 -9.97 -24.70 -16.31
N LYS A 298 -8.98 -24.57 -15.44
CA LYS A 298 -7.75 -25.36 -15.43
C LYS A 298 -7.49 -25.80 -13.99
N ARG A 299 -7.11 -27.09 -13.82
CA ARG A 299 -6.55 -27.58 -12.57
C ARG A 299 -5.04 -27.32 -12.53
N ILE A 300 -4.58 -26.72 -11.44
CA ILE A 300 -3.18 -26.33 -11.22
C ILE A 300 -2.74 -26.98 -9.91
N SER A 301 -1.67 -27.77 -9.95
CA SER A 301 -1.06 -28.33 -8.72
C SER A 301 -0.16 -27.29 -8.07
N LEU A 302 -0.43 -26.99 -6.80
CA LEU A 302 0.30 -26.03 -6.00
C LEU A 302 1.09 -26.74 -4.90
N LYS A 303 2.43 -26.59 -4.94
CA LYS A 303 3.32 -27.01 -3.86
C LYS A 303 3.47 -25.87 -2.84
N VAL A 304 2.72 -25.93 -1.75
CA VAL A 304 2.85 -24.99 -0.63
C VAL A 304 4.06 -25.40 0.22
N PRO A 305 5.04 -24.51 0.46
CA PRO A 305 6.22 -24.85 1.27
C PRO A 305 5.86 -24.99 2.77
N PRO A 306 6.63 -25.78 3.53
CA PRO A 306 6.44 -25.92 4.98
C PRO A 306 6.72 -24.61 5.73
N GLY A 307 5.91 -24.32 6.73
CA GLY A 307 6.07 -23.18 7.64
C GLY A 307 5.44 -21.87 7.18
N VAL A 308 4.66 -21.88 6.08
CA VAL A 308 3.89 -20.70 5.62
C VAL A 308 2.98 -20.17 6.71
N ASP A 309 2.76 -18.85 6.71
CA ASP A 309 1.88 -18.19 7.68
C ASP A 309 0.69 -17.48 7.01
N SER A 310 -0.34 -17.13 7.79
CA SER A 310 -1.53 -16.47 7.25
C SER A 310 -1.18 -15.11 6.63
N GLY A 311 -1.73 -14.82 5.45
CA GLY A 311 -1.36 -13.65 4.64
C GLY A 311 -0.14 -13.85 3.73
N SER A 312 0.53 -15.01 3.78
CA SER A 312 1.62 -15.34 2.84
C SER A 312 1.14 -15.31 1.39
N ARG A 313 1.99 -14.85 0.46
CA ARG A 313 1.69 -14.76 -0.98
C ARG A 313 2.61 -15.68 -1.78
N LEU A 314 2.04 -16.71 -2.40
CA LEU A 314 2.75 -17.63 -3.29
C LEU A 314 2.49 -17.24 -4.75
N ARG A 315 3.55 -16.86 -5.47
CA ARG A 315 3.50 -16.46 -6.89
C ARG A 315 3.75 -17.66 -7.79
N VAL A 316 2.77 -18.01 -8.63
CA VAL A 316 2.85 -19.08 -9.64
C VAL A 316 2.97 -18.41 -11.02
N ARG A 317 4.10 -18.62 -11.69
CA ARG A 317 4.45 -17.89 -12.91
C ARG A 317 3.64 -18.34 -14.12
N SER A 318 3.23 -17.39 -14.95
CA SER A 318 2.50 -17.61 -16.21
C SER A 318 1.18 -18.35 -16.07
N GLU A 319 0.59 -18.39 -14.86
CA GLU A 319 -0.65 -19.10 -14.58
C GLU A 319 -1.89 -18.20 -14.41
N GLY A 320 -1.74 -16.87 -14.55
CA GLY A 320 -2.85 -15.91 -14.60
C GLY A 320 -3.60 -15.91 -15.94
N ASN A 321 -4.20 -14.77 -16.31
CA ASN A 321 -4.92 -14.66 -17.59
C ASN A 321 -3.95 -14.51 -18.77
N ALA A 322 -4.35 -14.99 -19.94
CA ALA A 322 -3.63 -14.78 -21.19
C ALA A 322 -3.60 -13.31 -21.63
N GLY A 323 -2.45 -12.88 -22.16
CA GLY A 323 -2.26 -11.58 -22.77
C GLY A 323 -3.09 -11.38 -24.05
N ARG A 324 -3.40 -10.13 -24.37
CA ARG A 324 -4.12 -9.77 -25.60
C ARG A 324 -3.16 -9.87 -26.79
N ARG A 325 -3.65 -10.41 -27.92
CA ARG A 325 -2.90 -10.51 -29.19
C ARG A 325 -1.57 -11.28 -29.08
N GLY A 326 -1.58 -12.41 -28.38
CA GLY A 326 -0.38 -13.23 -28.18
C GLY A 326 0.65 -12.62 -27.21
N GLY A 327 0.24 -11.66 -26.37
CA GLY A 327 1.05 -11.24 -25.22
C GLY A 327 1.22 -12.35 -24.18
N PRO A 328 2.28 -12.29 -23.36
CA PRO A 328 2.52 -13.28 -22.32
C PRO A 328 1.36 -13.33 -21.33
N PRO A 329 1.04 -14.49 -20.74
CA PRO A 329 0.09 -14.57 -19.65
C PRO A 329 0.65 -13.90 -18.40
N GLY A 330 -0.23 -13.30 -17.60
CA GLY A 330 0.10 -12.81 -16.26
C GLY A 330 0.31 -13.96 -15.28
N ASP A 331 0.54 -13.62 -14.02
CA ASP A 331 0.82 -14.57 -12.95
C ASP A 331 -0.41 -14.86 -12.07
N LEU A 332 -0.33 -15.95 -11.33
CA LEU A 332 -1.30 -16.32 -10.31
C LEU A 332 -0.70 -16.05 -8.92
N PHE A 333 -1.33 -15.15 -8.16
CA PHE A 333 -0.99 -14.85 -6.78
C PHE A 333 -1.94 -15.57 -5.83
N VAL A 334 -1.43 -16.64 -5.21
CA VAL A 334 -2.13 -17.42 -4.20
C VAL A 334 -1.91 -16.77 -2.83
N MET A 335 -2.97 -16.20 -2.27
CA MET A 335 -2.99 -15.68 -0.91
C MET A 335 -3.38 -16.80 0.05
N ILE A 336 -2.51 -17.11 1.00
CA ILE A 336 -2.69 -18.22 1.95
C ILE A 336 -3.40 -17.72 3.19
N GLU A 337 -4.50 -18.36 3.56
CA GLU A 337 -5.22 -18.13 4.81
C GLU A 337 -5.14 -19.39 5.67
N VAL A 338 -4.58 -19.28 6.88
CA VAL A 338 -4.37 -20.43 7.77
C VAL A 338 -5.43 -20.44 8.87
N LEU A 339 -6.26 -21.49 8.90
CA LEU A 339 -7.25 -21.71 9.95
C LEU A 339 -6.55 -22.02 11.29
N PRO A 340 -6.87 -21.31 12.39
CA PRO A 340 -6.25 -21.56 13.69
C PRO A 340 -6.71 -22.88 14.30
N ASP A 341 -5.79 -23.62 14.90
CA ASP A 341 -6.09 -24.84 15.66
C ASP A 341 -6.59 -24.48 17.08
N PRO A 342 -7.66 -25.13 17.60
CA PRO A 342 -8.22 -24.80 18.90
C PRO A 342 -7.34 -25.25 20.09
N VAL A 343 -6.37 -26.13 19.86
CA VAL A 343 -5.46 -26.71 20.87
C VAL A 343 -4.07 -26.09 20.77
N LEU A 344 -3.54 -25.95 19.55
CA LEU A 344 -2.18 -25.48 19.29
C LEU A 344 -2.20 -24.05 18.72
N LYS A 345 -1.55 -23.11 19.41
CA LYS A 345 -1.43 -21.72 18.96
C LYS A 345 -0.04 -21.48 18.38
N ARG A 346 0.02 -20.84 17.21
CA ARG A 346 1.30 -20.38 16.63
C ARG A 346 1.82 -19.16 17.39
N ASP A 347 3.14 -19.09 17.53
CA ASP A 347 3.88 -17.97 18.11
C ASP A 347 5.18 -17.80 17.29
N ASP A 348 5.11 -17.08 16.17
CA ASP A 348 6.09 -17.03 15.09
C ASP A 348 6.53 -18.41 14.55
N THR A 349 7.68 -18.93 15.01
CA THR A 349 8.23 -20.26 14.69
C THR A 349 7.93 -21.28 15.78
N ASN A 350 7.49 -20.84 16.96
CA ASN A 350 7.16 -21.66 18.11
C ASN A 350 5.67 -22.02 18.12
N ILE A 351 5.31 -22.95 19.00
CA ILE A 351 3.93 -23.37 19.21
C ILE A 351 3.61 -23.32 20.70
N LEU A 352 2.66 -22.47 21.10
CA LEU A 352 2.13 -22.39 22.44
C LEU A 352 1.03 -23.46 22.65
N PHE A 353 1.19 -24.27 23.71
CA PHE A 353 0.17 -25.21 24.18
C PHE A 353 -0.05 -25.05 25.68
N ASN A 354 -1.30 -24.97 26.12
CA ASN A 354 -1.66 -24.93 27.54
C ASN A 354 -1.96 -26.35 28.03
N CYS A 355 -1.02 -26.95 28.77
CA CYS A 355 -1.19 -28.27 29.36
C CYS A 355 -1.92 -28.14 30.71
N LYS A 356 -3.10 -28.76 30.81
CA LYS A 356 -3.86 -28.90 32.06
C LYS A 356 -3.28 -30.07 32.87
N VAL A 357 -2.92 -29.81 34.13
CA VAL A 357 -2.24 -30.79 35.01
C VAL A 357 -2.92 -30.79 36.38
N SER A 358 -3.08 -31.95 37.02
CA SER A 358 -3.61 -32.02 38.39
C SER A 358 -2.65 -31.37 39.38
N TYR A 359 -3.17 -30.79 40.46
CA TYR A 359 -2.33 -30.31 41.57
C TYR A 359 -1.48 -31.43 42.19
N ILE A 360 -1.97 -32.69 42.19
CA ILE A 360 -1.22 -33.86 42.67
C ILE A 360 -0.04 -34.17 41.72
N ASP A 361 -0.31 -34.23 40.41
CA ASP A 361 0.69 -34.47 39.37
C ASP A 361 1.78 -33.38 39.34
N ALA A 362 1.40 -32.13 39.58
CA ALA A 362 2.34 -31.01 39.66
C ALA A 362 3.27 -31.08 40.89
N ILE A 363 2.76 -31.62 42.02
CA ILE A 363 3.57 -31.86 43.23
C ILE A 363 4.51 -33.04 43.04
N LEU A 364 3.99 -34.21 42.64
CA LEU A 364 4.76 -35.47 42.56
C LEU A 364 5.65 -35.57 41.32
N GLY A 365 5.31 -34.85 40.25
CA GLY A 365 5.86 -35.05 38.92
C GLY A 365 5.17 -36.22 38.20
N THR A 366 5.07 -36.12 36.87
CA THR A 366 4.31 -37.09 36.06
C THR A 366 4.86 -37.16 34.63
N THR A 367 4.35 -38.09 33.82
CA THR A 367 4.59 -38.12 32.37
C THR A 367 3.26 -38.14 31.64
N MET A 368 2.97 -37.11 30.84
CA MET A 368 1.69 -36.92 30.16
C MET A 368 1.85 -36.83 28.65
N LYS A 369 0.90 -37.39 27.90
CA LYS A 369 0.86 -37.28 26.44
C LYS A 369 0.36 -35.90 26.02
N VAL A 370 1.24 -35.14 25.39
CA VAL A 370 0.98 -33.80 24.88
C VAL A 370 0.75 -33.86 23.37
N PRO A 371 -0.31 -33.20 22.85
CA PRO A 371 -0.47 -33.03 21.41
C PRO A 371 0.63 -32.11 20.88
N THR A 372 1.36 -32.58 19.87
CA THR A 372 2.28 -31.79 19.06
C THR A 372 1.78 -31.79 17.61
N VAL A 373 2.35 -30.93 16.76
CA VAL A 373 2.07 -30.99 15.31
C VAL A 373 2.43 -32.35 14.69
N ASP A 374 3.46 -33.01 15.21
CA ASP A 374 3.94 -34.32 14.76
C ASP A 374 3.09 -35.51 15.28
N GLY A 375 2.08 -35.25 16.12
CA GLY A 375 1.31 -36.27 16.84
C GLY A 375 1.49 -36.18 18.36
N MET A 376 1.06 -37.22 19.09
CA MET A 376 1.23 -37.29 20.55
C MET A 376 2.68 -37.59 20.93
N VAL A 377 3.22 -36.82 21.89
CA VAL A 377 4.57 -37.04 22.45
C VAL A 377 4.49 -37.01 23.98
N ASP A 378 5.22 -37.90 24.64
CA ASP A 378 5.30 -37.93 26.10
C ASP A 378 6.14 -36.76 26.64
N LEU A 379 5.53 -35.90 27.45
CA LEU A 379 6.19 -34.81 28.19
C LEU A 379 6.37 -35.22 29.64
N LYS A 380 7.62 -35.19 30.13
CA LYS A 380 7.95 -35.35 31.54
C LYS A 380 7.79 -34.02 32.28
N ILE A 381 6.91 -33.99 33.27
CA ILE A 381 6.67 -32.85 34.17
C ILE A 381 7.45 -33.12 35.47
N PRO A 382 8.38 -32.25 35.90
CA PRO A 382 9.14 -32.45 37.13
C PRO A 382 8.28 -32.24 38.38
N ALA A 383 8.68 -32.88 39.49
CA ALA A 383 8.08 -32.65 40.80
C ALA A 383 8.22 -31.19 41.24
N GLY A 384 7.21 -30.66 41.93
CA GLY A 384 7.14 -29.26 42.36
C GLY A 384 6.95 -28.23 41.25
N THR A 385 6.44 -28.63 40.06
CA THR A 385 6.18 -27.70 38.95
C THR A 385 5.17 -26.63 39.36
N GLN A 386 5.51 -25.36 39.15
CA GLN A 386 4.67 -24.24 39.55
C GLN A 386 3.59 -23.89 38.50
N PRO A 387 2.43 -23.37 38.93
CA PRO A 387 1.42 -22.88 38.00
C PRO A 387 1.98 -21.78 37.10
N GLY A 388 1.83 -21.95 35.79
CA GLY A 388 2.32 -21.02 34.77
C GLY A 388 3.76 -21.26 34.30
N THR A 389 4.49 -22.24 34.85
CA THR A 389 5.80 -22.67 34.32
C THR A 389 5.67 -23.10 32.85
N THR A 390 6.59 -22.66 32.00
CA THR A 390 6.68 -23.08 30.59
C THR A 390 7.79 -24.12 30.43
N LEU A 391 7.42 -25.32 29.97
CA LEU A 391 8.34 -26.39 29.61
C LEU A 391 8.59 -26.35 28.09
N VAL A 392 9.84 -26.49 27.66
CA VAL A 392 10.23 -26.36 26.24
C VAL A 392 10.48 -27.73 25.62
N MET A 393 9.73 -28.07 24.58
CA MET A 393 9.93 -29.26 23.75
C MET A 393 10.70 -28.87 22.49
N ALA A 394 12.01 -29.12 22.50
CA ALA A 394 12.91 -28.69 21.44
C ALA A 394 12.56 -29.29 20.06
N LYS A 395 12.66 -28.49 19.00
CA LYS A 395 12.42 -28.83 17.58
C LYS A 395 10.99 -29.30 17.24
N LYS A 396 10.02 -29.07 18.13
CA LYS A 396 8.60 -29.44 17.95
C LYS A 396 7.68 -28.33 17.46
N GLY A 397 8.23 -27.13 17.21
CA GLY A 397 7.54 -26.01 16.60
C GLY A 397 7.46 -26.09 15.06
N VAL A 398 7.31 -24.94 14.44
CA VAL A 398 7.13 -24.73 12.99
C VAL A 398 8.50 -24.66 12.28
N PRO A 399 8.67 -25.27 11.09
CA PRO A 399 9.88 -25.09 10.27
C PRO A 399 10.03 -23.67 9.73
N LEU A 400 11.27 -23.21 9.53
CA LEU A 400 11.55 -21.91 8.91
C LEU A 400 11.48 -22.01 7.38
N LEU A 401 10.74 -21.09 6.75
CA LEU A 401 10.60 -21.01 5.28
C LEU A 401 11.94 -20.98 4.52
N SER A 402 12.96 -20.32 5.09
CA SER A 402 14.31 -20.26 4.50
C SER A 402 15.16 -21.52 4.73
N LYS A 403 14.82 -22.35 5.73
CA LYS A 403 15.63 -23.48 6.21
C LYS A 403 14.71 -24.59 6.75
N PRO A 404 14.12 -25.45 5.88
CA PRO A 404 13.10 -26.43 6.32
C PRO A 404 13.61 -27.45 7.36
N ASN A 405 14.92 -27.73 7.40
CA ASN A 405 15.54 -28.59 8.41
C ASN A 405 15.66 -27.94 9.81
N MET A 406 15.41 -26.63 9.94
CA MET A 406 15.35 -25.94 11.22
C MET A 406 13.89 -25.68 11.60
N ARG A 407 13.52 -26.09 12.81
CA ARG A 407 12.20 -25.85 13.43
C ARG A 407 12.38 -25.06 14.71
N GLY A 408 11.37 -24.24 15.05
CA GLY A 408 11.22 -23.71 16.40
C GLY A 408 10.81 -24.78 17.41
N ASP A 409 10.42 -24.35 18.60
CA ASP A 409 10.12 -25.22 19.73
C ASP A 409 8.63 -25.20 20.10
N GLN A 410 8.16 -26.23 20.79
CA GLN A 410 6.82 -26.20 21.39
C GLN A 410 6.92 -25.80 22.87
N LEU A 411 6.29 -24.67 23.19
CA LEU A 411 6.25 -24.04 24.50
C LEU A 411 4.99 -24.51 25.25
N VAL A 412 5.18 -25.46 26.17
CA VAL A 412 4.09 -26.05 26.94
C VAL A 412 3.95 -25.32 28.27
N ARG A 413 2.95 -24.44 28.35
CA ARG A 413 2.61 -23.71 29.58
C ARG A 413 1.76 -24.60 30.48
N VAL A 414 2.24 -24.87 31.69
CA VAL A 414 1.55 -25.71 32.67
C VAL A 414 0.48 -24.90 33.40
N GLN A 415 -0.78 -25.31 33.24
CA GLN A 415 -1.92 -24.80 33.98
C GLN A 415 -2.36 -25.85 35.00
N VAL A 416 -2.02 -25.63 36.27
CA VAL A 416 -2.42 -26.51 37.37
C VAL A 416 -3.91 -26.29 37.66
N GLU A 417 -4.70 -27.36 37.60
CA GLU A 417 -6.13 -27.32 37.91
C GLU A 417 -6.38 -27.79 39.36
N ILE A 418 -6.91 -26.89 40.19
CA ILE A 418 -7.30 -27.16 41.56
C ILE A 418 -8.81 -27.46 41.59
N PRO A 419 -9.27 -28.60 42.14
CA PRO A 419 -10.68 -28.96 42.14
C PRO A 419 -11.51 -28.02 43.04
N LYS A 420 -12.66 -27.57 42.55
CA LYS A 420 -13.57 -26.65 43.28
C LYS A 420 -14.38 -27.33 44.39
N ARG A 421 -14.37 -28.66 44.46
CA ARG A 421 -15.04 -29.51 45.44
C ARG A 421 -14.15 -30.72 45.70
N LEU A 422 -14.14 -31.19 46.93
CA LEU A 422 -13.37 -32.34 47.40
C LEU A 422 -14.31 -33.34 48.07
N SER A 423 -13.98 -34.62 48.04
CA SER A 423 -14.64 -35.65 48.82
C SER A 423 -14.33 -35.49 50.32
N SER A 424 -15.11 -36.16 51.16
CA SER A 424 -14.88 -36.24 52.62
C SER A 424 -13.59 -36.98 53.00
N GLU A 425 -12.98 -37.71 52.07
CA GLU A 425 -11.72 -38.45 52.25
C GLU A 425 -10.53 -37.62 51.75
N GLU A 426 -10.61 -37.08 50.53
CA GLU A 426 -9.63 -36.14 49.96
C GLU A 426 -9.40 -34.96 50.90
N ARG A 427 -10.48 -34.41 51.48
CA ARG A 427 -10.42 -33.31 52.43
C ARG A 427 -9.61 -33.67 53.69
N LYS A 428 -9.78 -34.87 54.25
CA LYS A 428 -9.02 -35.31 55.43
C LYS A 428 -7.53 -35.39 55.12
N LEU A 429 -7.18 -36.01 54.00
CA LEU A 429 -5.79 -36.15 53.55
C LEU A 429 -5.13 -34.77 53.32
N ILE A 430 -5.88 -33.80 52.78
CA ILE A 430 -5.41 -32.42 52.61
C ILE A 430 -5.28 -31.69 53.96
N GLU A 431 -6.19 -31.91 54.91
CA GLU A 431 -6.09 -31.36 56.28
C GLU A 431 -4.91 -31.97 57.07
N GLU A 432 -4.61 -33.26 56.88
CA GLU A 432 -3.41 -33.94 57.40
C GLU A 432 -2.12 -33.37 56.79
N LEU A 433 -2.05 -33.23 55.46
CA LEU A 433 -0.94 -32.57 54.78
C LEU A 433 -0.76 -31.11 55.22
N ALA A 434 -1.85 -30.38 55.45
CA ALA A 434 -1.80 -29.02 55.98
C ALA A 434 -1.29 -28.97 57.43
N ASN A 435 -1.57 -30.00 58.24
CA ASN A 435 -1.03 -30.11 59.59
C ASN A 435 0.48 -30.45 59.59
N LEU A 436 0.94 -31.31 58.68
CA LEU A 436 2.37 -31.61 58.49
C LEU A 436 3.17 -30.40 57.99
N ASN A 437 2.59 -29.58 57.12
CA ASN A 437 3.23 -28.38 56.55
C ASN A 437 3.17 -27.14 57.45
N LYS A 438 2.50 -27.18 58.61
CA LYS A 438 2.60 -26.09 59.59
C LYS A 438 4.05 -26.03 60.09
N PRO A 439 4.76 -24.91 59.95
CA PRO A 439 6.10 -24.80 60.51
C PRO A 439 5.99 -25.01 62.02
N LYS A 440 6.79 -25.94 62.56
CA LYS A 440 6.98 -26.05 64.02
C LYS A 440 7.41 -24.68 64.50
N ALA A 441 6.54 -24.02 65.28
CA ALA A 441 6.75 -22.63 65.67
C ALA A 441 8.14 -22.49 66.29
N ALA A 442 8.96 -21.62 65.70
CA ALA A 442 10.31 -21.39 66.18
C ALA A 442 10.22 -20.89 67.62
N THR A 443 10.54 -21.76 68.57
CA THR A 443 10.52 -21.44 70.00
C THR A 443 11.63 -20.44 70.25
N ASN A 444 11.27 -19.15 70.28
CA ASN A 444 12.18 -18.07 70.65
C ASN A 444 12.80 -18.39 72.01
N SER A 445 14.03 -18.91 71.99
CA SER A 445 14.83 -19.12 73.18
C SER A 445 15.20 -17.74 73.72
N LYS A 446 14.41 -17.26 74.70
CA LYS A 446 14.80 -16.11 75.52
C LYS A 446 16.22 -16.33 76.04
N ARG A 447 17.05 -15.31 75.90
CA ARG A 447 18.40 -15.22 76.47
C ARG A 447 18.57 -13.82 77.04
#